data_AF-A0A843SSW9-F1
#
_entry.id   AF-A0A843SSW9-F1
#
_cell.length_a   1.000
_cell.length_b   1.000
_cell.length_c   1.000
_cell.angle_alpha   90.00
_cell.angle_beta   90.00
_cell.angle_gamma   90.00
#
_symmetry.space_group_name_H-M   'P 1'
#
loop_
_entity.id
_entity.type
_entity.pdbx_description
1 polymer ?
#
loop_
_entity_poly.entity_id
_entity_poly.type
_entity_poly.pdbx_seq_one_letter_code
_entity_poly.pdbx_strand_id
1 'polypeptide(L)'
;MLIILGGLPGVGNTSIARVFSKAASAVHVRIDSIEGAIRESGVTVDSLDDAGYRAVYAVAEDNLRLGHAVVADSVNPLPITRAAWLDVARRAGTPVMEVEIRCSDQAEHRRRVERRLTDGE
;
A
#
# COMPACT_ATOMS: atom_id res chain seq x y z
N MET A 1 3.60 10.72 10.79
CA MET A 1 2.27 10.77 10.13
C MET A 1 2.14 9.55 9.23
N LEU A 2 1.05 8.81 9.34
CA LEU A 2 0.73 7.71 8.42
C LEU A 2 -0.31 8.16 7.39
N ILE A 3 -0.06 7.89 6.12
CA ILE A 3 -0.92 8.25 5.00
C ILE A 3 -1.29 6.96 4.27
N ILE A 4 -2.56 6.58 4.33
CA ILE A 4 -3.05 5.32 3.79
C ILE A 4 -3.75 5.61 2.48
N LEU A 5 -3.17 5.14 1.38
CA LEU A 5 -3.83 5.23 0.07
C LEU A 5 -4.74 4.02 -0.11
N GLY A 6 -5.94 4.26 -0.60
CA GLY A 6 -6.92 3.25 -0.98
C GLY A 6 -7.55 3.59 -2.32
N GLY A 7 -8.04 2.58 -3.02
CA GLY A 7 -8.72 2.75 -4.30
C GLY A 7 -8.68 1.46 -5.11
N LEU A 8 -9.60 1.33 -6.07
CA LEU A 8 -9.67 0.14 -6.91
C LEU A 8 -8.34 -0.11 -7.67
N PRO A 9 -7.99 -1.37 -7.96
CA PRO A 9 -6.85 -1.67 -8.84
C PRO A 9 -6.92 -0.84 -10.13
N GLY A 10 -5.81 -0.25 -10.57
CA GLY A 10 -5.73 0.50 -11.84
C GLY A 10 -6.15 1.98 -11.77
N VAL A 11 -6.56 2.51 -10.61
CA VAL A 11 -6.90 3.95 -10.47
C VAL A 11 -5.69 4.88 -10.36
N GLY A 12 -4.48 4.33 -10.20
CA GLY A 12 -3.24 5.10 -10.13
C GLY A 12 -2.67 5.33 -8.73
N ASN A 13 -3.13 4.58 -7.71
CA ASN A 13 -2.63 4.63 -6.33
C ASN A 13 -1.10 4.69 -6.27
N THR A 14 -0.41 3.71 -6.85
CA THR A 14 1.05 3.62 -6.80
C THR A 14 1.76 4.79 -7.50
N SER A 15 1.19 5.30 -8.60
CA SER A 15 1.75 6.46 -9.30
C SER A 15 1.67 7.71 -8.42
N ILE A 16 0.53 7.93 -7.78
CA ILE A 16 0.33 9.04 -6.83
C ILE A 16 1.21 8.85 -5.60
N ALA A 17 1.26 7.63 -5.03
CA ALA A 17 2.07 7.28 -3.88
C ALA A 17 3.54 7.67 -4.09
N ARG A 18 4.10 7.30 -5.24
CA ARG A 18 5.51 7.57 -5.58
C ARG A 18 5.80 9.07 -5.69
N VAL A 19 4.96 9.80 -6.43
CA VAL A 19 5.14 11.24 -6.63
C VAL A 19 4.97 12.00 -5.31
N PHE A 20 3.92 11.66 -4.57
CA PHE A 20 3.62 12.30 -3.30
C PHE A 20 4.68 12.00 -2.24
N SER A 21 5.13 10.75 -2.11
CA SER A 21 6.20 10.38 -1.17
C SER A 21 7.49 11.15 -1.43
N LYS A 22 7.86 11.31 -2.71
CA LYS A 22 9.02 12.11 -3.11
C LYS A 22 8.85 13.58 -2.75
N ALA A 23 7.68 14.17 -3.04
CA ALA A 23 7.40 15.57 -2.75
C ALA A 23 7.35 15.87 -1.24
N ALA A 24 6.79 14.95 -0.45
CA ALA A 24 6.63 15.07 0.99
C ALA A 24 7.85 14.58 1.80
N SER A 25 8.90 14.06 1.14
CA SER A 25 10.01 13.36 1.80
C SER A 25 9.54 12.25 2.75
N ALA A 26 8.49 11.54 2.36
CA ALA A 26 7.90 10.45 3.12
C ALA A 26 8.43 9.10 2.63
N VAL A 27 8.48 8.12 3.54
CA VAL A 27 8.85 6.75 3.22
C VAL A 27 7.69 6.08 2.49
N HIS A 28 7.95 5.64 1.25
CA HIS A 28 6.98 4.91 0.43
C HIS A 28 7.04 3.43 0.79
N VAL A 29 5.99 2.92 1.42
CA VAL A 29 5.87 1.52 1.82
C VAL A 29 4.82 0.85 0.94
N ARG A 30 5.22 -0.12 0.11
CA ARG A 30 4.37 -0.74 -0.90
C ARG A 30 4.23 -2.24 -0.69
N ILE A 31 2.99 -2.73 -0.58
CA ILE A 31 2.70 -4.16 -0.35
C ILE A 31 3.20 -5.04 -1.50
N ASP A 32 2.94 -4.67 -2.77
CA ASP A 32 3.37 -5.45 -3.93
C ASP A 32 4.89 -5.69 -3.96
N SER A 33 5.69 -4.73 -3.46
CA SER A 33 7.14 -4.87 -3.40
C SER A 33 7.58 -5.92 -2.38
N ILE A 34 6.90 -5.98 -1.24
CA ILE A 34 7.19 -6.96 -0.19
C ILE A 34 6.74 -8.36 -0.62
N GLU A 35 5.52 -8.49 -1.14
CA GLU A 35 5.02 -9.77 -1.65
C GLU A 35 5.85 -10.30 -2.83
N GLY A 36 6.30 -9.40 -3.72
CA GLY A 36 7.24 -9.71 -4.78
C GLY A 36 8.56 -10.28 -4.25
N ALA A 37 9.17 -9.60 -3.28
CA ALA A 37 10.41 -10.07 -2.66
C ALA A 37 10.25 -11.41 -1.93
N ILE A 38 9.12 -11.64 -1.25
CA ILE A 38 8.82 -12.94 -0.62
C ILE A 38 8.74 -14.03 -1.70
N ARG A 39 8.03 -13.78 -2.80
CA ARG A 39 7.92 -14.75 -3.92
C ARG A 39 9.27 -15.06 -4.55
N GLU A 40 10.10 -14.05 -4.78
CA GLU A 40 11.44 -14.19 -5.36
C GLU A 40 12.43 -14.91 -4.42
N SER A 41 12.23 -14.80 -3.10
CA SER A 41 13.08 -15.47 -2.12
C SER A 41 12.99 -17.01 -2.16
N GLY A 42 11.94 -17.56 -2.79
CA GLY A 42 11.67 -19.00 -2.82
C GLY A 42 11.14 -19.57 -1.51
N VAL A 43 10.95 -18.75 -0.46
CA VAL A 43 10.34 -19.18 0.80
C VAL A 43 8.88 -19.53 0.57
N THR A 44 8.46 -20.70 1.07
CA THR A 44 7.05 -21.08 1.10
C THR A 44 6.40 -20.55 2.37
N VAL A 45 5.29 -19.85 2.23
CA VAL A 45 4.48 -19.32 3.33
C VAL A 45 3.05 -19.84 3.19
N ASP A 46 2.36 -20.06 4.32
CA ASP A 46 0.98 -20.56 4.31
C ASP A 46 0.01 -19.57 3.65
N SER A 47 0.27 -18.26 3.82
CA SER A 47 -0.48 -17.18 3.19
C SER A 47 0.47 -16.03 2.85
N LEU A 48 0.67 -15.80 1.55
CA LEU A 48 1.49 -14.67 1.08
C LEU A 48 0.86 -13.33 1.47
N ASP A 49 -0.47 -13.25 1.41
CA ASP A 49 -1.21 -12.05 1.79
C ASP A 49 -0.98 -11.72 3.27
N ASP A 50 -1.18 -12.67 4.20
CA ASP A 50 -0.96 -12.43 5.64
C ASP A 50 0.50 -12.10 5.95
N ALA A 51 1.44 -12.86 5.38
CA ALA A 51 2.88 -12.63 5.59
C ALA A 51 3.31 -11.25 5.05
N GLY A 52 2.85 -10.87 3.86
CA GLY A 52 3.11 -9.60 3.23
C GLY A 52 2.56 -8.43 4.05
N TYR A 53 1.32 -8.53 4.52
CA TYR A 53 0.72 -7.49 5.35
C TYR A 53 1.41 -7.36 6.72
N ARG A 54 1.76 -8.46 7.39
CA ARG A 54 2.51 -8.39 8.65
C ARG A 54 3.86 -7.69 8.47
N ALA A 55 4.58 -8.05 7.42
CA ALA A 55 5.87 -7.44 7.10
C ALA A 55 5.72 -5.94 6.77
N VAL A 56 4.72 -5.55 5.96
CA VAL A 56 4.51 -4.15 5.59
C VAL A 56 4.14 -3.28 6.78
N TYR A 57 3.33 -3.81 7.71
CA TYR A 57 2.97 -3.11 8.94
C TYR A 57 4.17 -2.87 9.84
N ALA A 58 5.03 -3.88 10.02
CA ALA A 58 6.24 -3.75 10.83
C ALA A 58 7.18 -2.67 10.27
N VAL A 59 7.46 -2.71 8.96
CA VAL A 59 8.31 -1.70 8.29
C VAL A 59 7.74 -0.30 8.44
N ALA A 60 6.43 -0.13 8.27
CA ALA A 60 5.79 1.16 8.44
C ALA A 60 5.87 1.66 9.89
N GLU A 61 5.58 0.80 10.87
CA GLU A 61 5.61 1.14 12.29
C GLU A 61 6.99 1.62 12.74
N ASP A 62 8.05 0.92 12.34
CA ASP A 62 9.42 1.30 12.69
C ASP A 62 9.80 2.67 12.11
N ASN A 63 9.45 2.94 10.84
CA ASN A 63 9.69 4.24 10.23
C ASN A 63 8.91 5.37 10.90
N LEU A 64 7.65 5.11 11.30
CA LEU A 64 6.85 6.07 12.05
C LEU A 64 7.47 6.38 13.42
N ARG A 65 7.98 5.37 14.13
CA ARG A 65 8.67 5.53 15.42
C ARG A 65 9.97 6.33 15.30
N LEU A 66 10.65 6.23 14.15
CA LEU A 66 11.82 7.06 13.83
C LEU A 66 11.44 8.51 13.48
N GLY A 67 10.15 8.86 13.46
CA GLY A 67 9.66 10.20 13.18
C GLY A 67 9.44 10.48 11.69
N HIS A 68 9.60 9.49 10.82
CA HIS A 68 9.31 9.67 9.40
C HIS A 68 7.80 9.70 9.12
N ALA A 69 7.42 10.43 8.07
CA ALA A 69 6.11 10.24 7.46
C ALA A 69 6.14 8.97 6.60
N VAL A 70 5.05 8.20 6.63
CA VAL A 70 4.92 6.97 5.83
C VAL A 70 3.71 7.08 4.92
N VAL A 71 3.89 6.73 3.65
CA VAL A 71 2.82 6.55 2.67
C VAL A 71 2.65 5.06 2.43
N ALA A 72 1.56 4.50 2.95
CA ALA A 72 1.15 3.13 2.75
C ALA A 72 0.42 3.00 1.41
N ASP A 73 1.12 2.39 0.45
CA ASP A 73 0.63 2.07 -0.89
C ASP A 73 0.16 0.62 -0.92
N SER A 74 -1.13 0.45 -0.65
CA SER A 74 -1.82 -0.83 -0.72
C SER A 74 -3.17 -0.63 -1.40
N VAL A 75 -3.68 -1.64 -2.08
CA VAL A 75 -5.04 -1.61 -2.65
C VAL A 75 -6.11 -1.52 -1.56
N ASN A 76 -5.75 -1.96 -0.35
CA ASN A 76 -6.53 -1.92 0.90
C ASN A 76 -8.05 -2.17 0.74
N PRO A 77 -8.45 -3.28 0.08
CA PRO A 77 -9.85 -3.49 -0.29
C PRO A 77 -10.72 -3.96 0.89
N LEU A 78 -10.11 -4.43 1.99
CA LEU A 78 -10.82 -5.05 3.10
C LEU A 78 -10.87 -4.13 4.34
N PRO A 79 -11.99 -4.13 5.09
CA PRO A 79 -12.07 -3.41 6.37
C PRO A 79 -11.01 -3.85 7.39
N ILE A 80 -10.64 -5.13 7.39
CA ILE A 80 -9.64 -5.67 8.33
C ILE A 80 -8.24 -5.10 8.09
N THR A 81 -7.84 -4.96 6.82
CA THR A 81 -6.52 -4.39 6.47
C THR A 81 -6.47 -2.89 6.74
N ARG A 82 -7.61 -2.19 6.61
CA ARG A 82 -7.76 -0.78 7.04
C ARG A 82 -7.61 -0.65 8.55
N ALA A 83 -8.31 -1.46 9.33
CA ALA A 83 -8.21 -1.44 10.80
C ALA A 83 -6.76 -1.70 11.27
N ALA A 84 -6.07 -2.65 10.65
CA ALA A 84 -4.68 -2.95 10.98
C ALA A 84 -3.73 -1.77 10.70
N TRP A 85 -3.94 -1.01 9.61
CA TRP A 85 -3.18 0.22 9.36
C TRP A 85 -3.45 1.30 10.42
N LEU A 86 -4.70 1.46 10.85
CA LEU A 86 -5.04 2.39 11.94
C LEU A 86 -4.34 1.98 13.24
N ASP A 87 -4.29 0.68 13.52
CA ASP A 87 -3.59 0.14 14.68
C ASP A 87 -2.06 0.38 14.63
N VAL A 88 -1.44 0.31 13.45
CA VAL A 88 -0.01 0.68 13.29
C VAL A 88 0.23 2.12 13.73
N ALA A 89 -0.57 3.06 13.25
CA ALA A 89 -0.42 4.46 13.62
C ALA A 89 -0.72 4.71 15.11
N ARG A 90 -1.72 4.02 15.66
CA ARG A 90 -2.04 4.06 17.09
C ARG A 90 -0.86 3.59 17.94
N ARG A 91 -0.24 2.45 17.59
CA ARG A 91 0.95 1.92 18.29
C ARG A 91 2.16 2.83 18.16
N ALA A 92 2.31 3.52 17.03
CA ALA A 92 3.38 4.49 16.82
C ALA A 92 3.08 5.90 17.39
N GLY A 93 1.87 6.15 17.90
CA GLY A 93 1.49 7.45 18.45
C GLY A 93 1.44 8.58 17.42
N THR A 94 1.14 8.27 16.16
CA THR A 94 1.17 9.23 15.05
C THR A 94 -0.24 9.51 14.49
N PRO A 95 -0.51 10.72 13.96
CA PRO A 95 -1.71 10.98 13.17
C PRO A 95 -1.82 10.09 11.93
N VAL A 96 -3.06 9.84 11.51
CA VAL A 96 -3.45 9.11 10.29
C VAL A 96 -4.20 10.02 9.32
N MET A 97 -3.98 9.83 8.03
CA MET A 97 -4.83 10.33 6.94
C MET A 97 -5.15 9.22 5.95
N GLU A 98 -6.43 8.90 5.78
CA GLU A 98 -6.90 8.00 4.72
C GLU A 98 -7.23 8.79 3.45
N VAL A 99 -6.72 8.33 2.30
CA VAL A 99 -6.94 8.97 1.00
C VAL A 99 -7.49 7.95 0.01
N GLU A 100 -8.74 8.15 -0.40
CA GLU A 100 -9.40 7.29 -1.40
C GLU A 100 -9.24 7.90 -2.80
N ILE A 101 -8.55 7.19 -3.68
CA ILE A 101 -8.31 7.60 -5.06
C ILE A 101 -9.33 6.91 -5.96
N ARG A 102 -10.01 7.70 -6.78
CA ARG A 102 -11.05 7.22 -7.70
C ARG A 102 -10.78 7.70 -9.11
N CYS A 103 -10.97 6.81 -10.08
CA CYS A 103 -11.03 7.19 -11.49
C CYS A 103 -12.49 7.47 -11.85
N SER A 104 -12.79 8.71 -12.23
CA SER A 104 -14.15 9.14 -12.59
C SER A 104 -14.62 8.59 -13.94
N ASP A 105 -13.69 8.32 -14.86
CA ASP A 105 -13.96 7.69 -16.15
C ASP A 105 -13.88 6.16 -16.01
N GLN A 106 -15.05 5.52 -15.98
CA GLN A 106 -15.17 4.07 -15.87
C GLN A 106 -14.62 3.32 -17.09
N ALA A 107 -14.69 3.91 -18.28
CA ALA A 107 -14.18 3.28 -19.50
C ALA A 107 -12.65 3.27 -19.48
N GLU A 108 -12.04 4.37 -19.02
CA GLU A 108 -10.59 4.43 -18.81
C GLU A 108 -10.13 3.49 -17.69
N HIS A 109 -10.87 3.43 -16.57
CA HIS A 109 -10.56 2.49 -15.49
C HIS A 109 -10.56 1.04 -15.99
N ARG A 110 -11.59 0.65 -16.76
CA ARG A 110 -11.68 -0.68 -17.38
C ARG A 110 -10.48 -0.95 -18.30
N ARG A 111 -10.18 -0.03 -19.24
CA ARG A 111 -9.02 -0.15 -20.14
C ARG A 111 -7.71 -0.40 -19.38
N ARG A 112 -7.49 0.31 -18.27
CA ARG A 112 -6.29 0.16 -17.44
C ARG A 112 -6.21 -1.18 -16.73
N VAL A 113 -7.33 -1.67 -16.21
CA VAL A 113 -7.39 -2.98 -15.52
C VAL A 113 -7.17 -4.11 -16.53
N GLU A 114 -7.86 -4.08 -17.67
CA GLU A 114 -7.75 -5.11 -18.71
C GLU A 114 -6.33 -5.19 -19.28
N ARG A 115 -5.71 -4.04 -19.59
CA ARG A 115 -4.33 -4.02 -20.11
C ARG A 115 -3.30 -4.56 -19.12
N ARG A 116 -3.54 -4.38 -17.82
CA ARG A 116 -2.62 -4.85 -16.77
C ARG A 116 -2.67 -6.37 -16.59
N LEU A 117 -3.78 -7.02 -16.92
CA LEU A 117 -3.90 -8.48 -16.91
C LEU A 117 -3.17 -9.11 -18.10
N THR A 118 -3.17 -8.47 -19.27
CA THR A 118 -2.45 -8.95 -20.46
C THR A 118 -0.94 -8.84 -20.37
N ASP A 119 -0.40 -7.98 -19.51
CA ASP A 119 1.06 -7.85 -19.29
C ASP A 119 1.59 -8.85 -18.23
N GLY A 120 0.73 -9.71 -17.67
CA GLY A 120 1.03 -10.65 -16.58
C GLY A 120 1.04 -12.13 -16.96
N GLU A 121 1.00 -12.47 -18.25
CA GLU A 121 1.30 -13.81 -18.80
C GLU A 121 2.79 -13.96 -19.12
#